data_AF-A0A2D6XEQ2-F1
#
_entry.id   AF-A0A2D6XEQ2-F1
#
_cell.length_a   1.000
_cell.length_b   1.000
_cell.length_c   1.000
_cell.angle_alpha   90.00
_cell.angle_beta   90.00
_cell.angle_gamma   90.00
#
_symmetry.space_group_name_H-M   'P 1'
#
loop_
_entity.id
_entity.type
_entity.pdbx_description
1 polymer ?
#
loop_
_entity_poly.entity_id
_entity_poly.type
_entity_poly.pdbx_seq_one_letter_code
_entity_poly.pdbx_strand_id
1 'polypeptide(L)' 'MAVKKKKIKSAGRFGAGYGKPKERLIAVESIQRKKQECPFCKGTAKRQAKAIWLCKKCSKRFAGGTFHLQQKD' A
#
# COMPACT_ATOMS: atom_id res chain seq x y z
N MET A 1 -21.00 -2.13 9.09
CA MET A 1 -19.81 -1.98 8.22
C MET A 1 -19.34 -0.53 8.25
N ALA A 2 -18.05 -0.26 8.45
CA ALA A 2 -17.56 1.12 8.46
C ALA A 2 -17.60 1.72 7.04
N VAL A 3 -18.52 2.67 6.82
CA VAL A 3 -18.64 3.41 5.55
C VAL A 3 -17.34 4.18 5.30
N LYS A 4 -16.81 4.05 4.08
CA LYS A 4 -15.62 4.75 3.60
C LYS A 4 -15.89 6.26 3.52
N LYS A 5 -15.76 6.98 4.65
CA LYS A 5 -15.94 8.45 4.68
C LYS A 5 -14.76 9.14 3.97
N LYS A 6 -15.03 10.21 3.21
CA LYS A 6 -14.05 10.97 2.40
C LYS A 6 -12.77 11.35 3.17
N LYS A 7 -12.92 11.73 4.45
CA LYS A 7 -11.80 12.10 5.35
C LYS A 7 -11.08 10.88 5.96
N ILE A 8 -11.82 9.84 6.34
CA ILE A 8 -11.31 8.74 7.19
C ILE A 8 -10.73 7.59 6.33
N LYS A 9 -11.14 7.47 5.06
CA LYS A 9 -10.61 6.50 4.09
C LYS A 9 -10.47 5.09 4.67
N SER A 10 -9.27 4.51 4.62
CA SER A 10 -8.95 3.16 5.06
C SER A 10 -8.92 3.01 6.59
N ALA A 11 -8.78 4.10 7.34
CA ALA A 11 -8.74 4.10 8.80
C ALA A 11 -10.13 3.99 9.45
N GLY A 12 -11.21 3.95 8.64
CA GLY A 12 -12.58 3.73 9.14
C GLY A 12 -12.72 2.39 9.90
N ARG A 13 -11.84 1.42 9.64
CA ARG A 13 -11.80 0.13 10.35
C ARG A 13 -11.54 0.26 11.85
N PHE A 14 -10.93 1.37 12.28
CA PHE A 14 -10.46 1.57 13.65
C PHE A 14 -11.48 2.33 14.53
N GLY A 15 -12.71 2.54 14.07
CA GLY A 15 -13.78 3.19 14.85
C GLY A 15 -13.37 4.56 15.43
N ALA A 16 -13.75 4.82 16.69
CA ALA A 16 -13.44 6.05 17.41
C ALA A 16 -12.02 6.10 18.03
N GLY A 17 -11.29 4.97 18.09
CA GLY A 17 -9.99 4.90 18.77
C GLY A 17 -8.84 5.68 18.10
N TYR A 18 -7.64 5.67 18.68
CA TYR A 18 -6.35 6.18 18.14
C TYR A 18 -6.24 7.67 17.71
N GLY A 19 -7.32 8.43 17.52
CA GLY A 19 -7.27 9.88 17.22
C GLY A 19 -6.52 10.25 15.93
N LYS A 20 -5.86 11.42 15.93
CA LYS A 20 -5.08 12.00 14.80
C LYS A 20 -3.97 11.11 14.23
N PRO A 21 -3.25 10.27 15.01
CA PRO A 21 -2.29 9.30 14.47
C PRO A 21 -2.78 8.44 13.29
N LYS A 22 -4.10 8.23 13.17
CA LYS A 22 -4.72 7.56 12.01
C LYS A 22 -4.39 8.21 10.67
N GLU A 23 -4.20 9.53 10.64
CA GLU A 23 -3.93 10.29 9.42
C GLU A 23 -2.59 9.86 8.78
N ARG A 24 -1.58 9.58 9.61
CA ARG A 24 -0.28 9.06 9.15
C ARG A 24 -0.43 7.67 8.53
N LEU A 25 -1.21 6.80 9.15
CA LEU A 25 -1.51 5.47 8.60
C LEU A 25 -2.26 5.55 7.27
N ILE A 26 -3.22 6.47 7.14
CA ILE A 26 -3.94 6.69 5.88
C ILE A 26 -2.96 7.08 4.77
N ALA A 27 -2.00 7.97 5.04
CA ALA A 27 -1.00 8.39 4.06
C ALA A 27 -0.18 7.19 3.57
N VAL A 28 0.36 6.40 4.48
CA VAL A 28 1.18 5.21 4.15
C VAL A 28 0.36 4.14 3.42
N GLU A 29 -0.84 3.81 3.90
CA GLU A 29 -1.71 2.81 3.26
C GLU A 29 -2.16 3.25 1.86
N SER A 30 -2.33 4.56 1.64
CA SER A 30 -2.73 5.08 0.34
C SER A 30 -1.63 4.88 -0.71
N ILE A 31 -0.36 5.00 -0.32
CA ILE A 31 0.80 4.74 -1.17
C ILE A 31 0.95 3.23 -1.39
N GLN A 32 0.85 2.45 -0.32
CA GLN A 32 1.00 0.99 -0.36
C GLN A 32 -0.04 0.29 -1.23
N ARG A 33 -1.31 0.74 -1.19
CA ARG A 33 -2.42 0.10 -1.93
C ARG A 33 -2.46 0.49 -3.41
N LYS A 34 -1.70 1.50 -3.83
CA LYS A 34 -1.57 1.83 -5.26
C LYS A 34 -0.92 0.66 -5.99
N LYS A 35 -1.40 0.40 -7.20
CA LYS A 35 -0.77 -0.54 -8.12
C LYS A 35 0.58 0.03 -8.53
N GLN A 36 1.64 -0.72 -8.30
CA GLN A 36 3.00 -0.31 -8.63
C GLN A 36 3.46 -1.00 -9.90
N GLU A 37 4.37 -0.37 -10.62
CA GLU A 37 4.94 -0.93 -11.85
C GLU A 37 6.03 -1.93 -11.52
N CYS A 38 5.99 -3.09 -12.18
CA CYS A 38 7.01 -4.12 -12.06
C CYS A 38 8.25 -3.72 -12.87
N PRO A 39 9.46 -3.73 -12.28
CA PRO A 39 10.69 -3.33 -12.97
C PRO A 39 11.05 -4.26 -14.14
N PHE A 40 10.58 -5.51 -14.13
CA PHE A 40 10.95 -6.50 -15.14
C PHE A 40 10.04 -6.49 -16.38
N CYS A 41 8.73 -6.37 -16.18
CA CYS A 41 7.76 -6.61 -17.25
C CYS A 41 6.75 -5.46 -17.42
N LYS A 42 6.96 -4.33 -16.72
CA LYS A 42 6.06 -3.17 -16.65
C LYS A 42 4.60 -3.54 -16.30
N GLY A 43 4.42 -4.69 -15.65
CA GLY A 43 3.13 -5.20 -15.21
C GLY A 43 2.75 -4.64 -13.84
N THR A 44 1.57 -5.01 -13.35
CA THR A 44 1.15 -4.62 -11.99
C THR A 44 1.82 -5.50 -10.93
N ALA A 45 2.61 -4.88 -10.07
CA ALA A 45 3.12 -5.46 -8.84
C ALA A 45 2.18 -5.22 -7.66
N LYS A 46 2.02 -6.24 -6.83
CA LYS A 46 1.27 -6.18 -5.56
C LYS A 46 2.18 -6.57 -4.40
N ARG A 47 2.03 -5.88 -3.28
CA ARG A 47 2.77 -6.21 -2.05
C ARG A 47 2.26 -7.53 -1.48
N GLN A 48 3.17 -8.47 -1.21
CA GLN A 48 2.86 -9.75 -0.57
C GLN A 48 3.27 -9.72 0.92
N ALA A 49 4.45 -9.19 1.24
CA ALA A 49 4.93 -9.05 2.62
C ALA A 49 5.66 -7.70 2.81
N LYS A 50 6.30 -7.48 3.96
CA LYS A 50 7.22 -6.34 4.13
C LYS A 50 8.35 -6.45 3.10
N ALA A 51 8.59 -5.39 2.34
CA ALA A 51 9.60 -5.31 1.27
C ALA A 51 9.50 -6.36 0.13
N ILE A 52 8.55 -7.31 0.17
CA ILE A 52 8.39 -8.35 -0.86
C ILE A 52 7.17 -8.06 -1.72
N TRP A 53 7.41 -8.04 -3.03
CA TRP A 53 6.42 -7.73 -4.06
C TRP A 53 6.29 -8.88 -5.06
N LEU A 54 5.05 -9.15 -5.48
CA LEU A 54 4.71 -10.15 -6.47
C LEU A 54 4.11 -9.45 -7.70
N CYS A 55 4.69 -9.68 -8.87
CA CYS A 55 4.09 -9.25 -10.12
C CYS A 55 2.99 -10.22 -10.56
N LYS A 56 1.80 -9.70 -10.90
CA LYS A 56 0.71 -10.53 -11.42
C LYS A 56 0.93 -11.03 -12.85
N LYS A 57 1.74 -10.34 -13.65
CA LYS A 57 1.94 -10.66 -15.07
C LYS A 57 3.02 -11.72 -15.27
N CYS A 58 4.17 -11.57 -14.62
CA CYS A 58 5.29 -12.49 -14.75
C CYS A 58 5.46 -13.45 -13.56
N SER A 59 4.60 -13.37 -12.54
CA SER A 59 4.63 -14.19 -11.32
C SER A 59 5.94 -14.15 -10.53
N LYS A 60 6.86 -13.23 -10.85
CA LYS A 60 8.12 -13.05 -10.13
C LYS A 60 7.89 -12.38 -8.78
N ARG A 61 8.55 -12.91 -7.75
CA ARG A 61 8.68 -12.30 -6.42
C ARG A 61 10.01 -11.56 -6.38
N PHE A 62 10.00 -10.33 -5.86
CA PHE A 62 11.20 -9.52 -5.76
C PHE A 62 11.16 -8.64 -4.52
N ALA A 63 12.35 -8.21 -4.09
CA ALA A 63 12.53 -7.25 -3.01
C ALA A 63 12.44 -5.81 -3.54
N GLY A 64 11.92 -4.91 -2.72
CA GLY A 64 11.85 -3.48 -2.99
C GLY A 64 11.51 -2.71 -1.71
N GLY A 65 11.15 -1.43 -1.83
CA GLY A 65 10.80 -0.64 -0.65
C GLY A 65 9.58 -1.21 0.12
N THR A 66 9.56 -0.94 1.43
CA THR A 66 8.57 -1.51 2.36
C THR A 66 7.13 -1.09 2.04
N PHE A 67 6.93 0.15 1.59
CA PHE A 67 5.60 0.71 1.29
C PHE A 67 5.44 1.16 -0.17
N HIS A 68 6.55 1.42 -0.88
CA HIS A 68 6.58 1.84 -2.28
C HIS A 68 7.76 1.19 -2.98
N LEU A 69 7.64 0.85 -4.26
CA LEU A 69 8.68 0.14 -5.00
C LEU A 69 9.89 1.01 -5.33
N GLN A 70 9.65 2.25 -5.75
CA GLN A 70 10.71 3.23 -5.95
C GLN A 70 11.01 3.87 -4.60
N GLN A 71 12.24 3.69 -4.09
CA GLN A 71 12.78 4.60 -3.09
C GLN A 71 13.03 5.91 -3.81
N LYS A 72 12.37 6.98 -3.38
CA LYS A 72 12.85 8.33 -3.68
C LYS A 72 13.83 8.64 -2.56
N ASP A 73 15.11 8.73 -2.91
CA ASP A 73 16.09 9.43 -2.09
C ASP A 73 15.71 10.91 -1.97
#